data_AF-M7ZA18-F1
#
_entry.id   AF-M7ZA18-F1
#
_cell.length_a   1.000
_cell.length_b   1.000
_cell.length_c   1.000
_cell.angle_alpha   90.00
_cell.angle_beta   90.00
_cell.angle_gamma   90.00
#
_symmetry.space_group_name_H-M   'P 1'
#
loop_
_entity.id
_entity.type
_entity.pdbx_description
1 polymer ?
#
loop_
_entity_poly.entity_id
_entity_poly.type
_entity_poly.pdbx_seq_one_letter_code
_entity_poly.pdbx_strand_id
1 'polypeptide(L)' 'MMTKVTFYMIPTLLLVSKNSISTSLLIASVYHQVYMFHKEILLDYVHHDITRKWALIYFKLLLLVMAKDTMVYFDLF' A
#
# COMPACT_ATOMS: atom_id res chain seq x y z
N MET A 1 -12.59 8.33 -3.29
CA MET A 1 -11.93 9.59 -2.86
C MET A 1 -10.50 9.38 -2.41
N MET A 2 -10.19 8.40 -1.54
CA MET A 2 -8.85 8.19 -0.95
C MET A 2 -7.75 7.67 -1.91
N THR A 3 -8.13 6.90 -2.94
CA THR A 3 -7.21 6.39 -3.98
C THR A 3 -6.62 7.51 -4.83
N LYS A 4 -7.45 8.49 -5.22
CA LYS A 4 -6.99 9.66 -5.97
C LYS A 4 -6.00 10.48 -5.14
N VAL A 5 -6.25 10.63 -3.84
CA VAL A 5 -5.36 11.35 -2.93
C VAL A 5 -4.00 10.66 -2.82
N THR A 6 -3.96 9.35 -2.61
CA THR A 6 -2.68 8.60 -2.52
C THR A 6 -1.91 8.59 -3.83
N PHE A 7 -2.61 8.52 -4.97
CA PHE A 7 -1.99 8.65 -6.30
C PHE A 7 -1.26 9.99 -6.49
N TYR A 8 -1.87 11.12 -6.08
CA TYR A 8 -1.22 12.44 -6.16
C TYR A 8 -0.18 12.68 -5.05
N MET A 9 -0.27 11.98 -3.93
CA MET A 9 0.73 12.07 -2.86
C MET A 9 2.05 11.42 -3.24
N ILE A 10 2.05 10.32 -4.01
CA ILE A 10 3.29 9.59 -4.37
C ILE A 10 4.32 10.48 -5.11
N PRO A 11 3.98 11.21 -6.20
CA PRO A 11 4.94 12.10 -6.87
C PRO A 11 5.44 13.22 -5.95
N THR A 12 4.54 13.78 -5.14
CA THR A 12 4.87 14.87 -4.22
C THR A 12 5.82 14.40 -3.12
N LEU A 13 5.56 13.23 -2.56
CA LEU A 13 6.38 12.62 -1.52
C LEU A 13 7.70 12.09 -2.09
N LEU A 14 7.77 11.63 -3.34
CA LEU A 14 9.02 11.30 -4.02
C LEU A 14 9.95 12.51 -4.16
N LEU A 15 9.39 13.70 -4.42
CA LEU A 15 10.17 14.94 -4.55
C LEU A 15 10.60 15.54 -3.20
N VAL A 16 9.86 15.25 -2.13
CA VAL A 16 10.03 15.90 -0.81
C VAL A 16 10.56 14.93 0.26
N SER A 17 10.66 13.63 -0.02
CA SER A 17 11.23 12.60 0.87
C SER A 17 12.68 12.95 1.21
N LYS A 18 12.85 13.60 2.37
CA LYS A 18 14.15 14.05 2.89
C LYS A 18 14.36 13.70 4.36
N ASN A 19 13.33 13.16 5.02
CA ASN A 19 13.37 12.80 6.43
C ASN A 19 12.53 11.57 6.70
N SER A 20 12.72 10.95 7.87
CA SER A 20 12.07 9.68 8.21
C SER A 20 10.52 9.75 8.10
N ILE A 21 9.91 10.87 8.50
CA ILE A 21 8.46 11.06 8.44
C ILE A 21 7.94 11.07 7.00
N SER A 22 8.54 11.90 6.13
CA SER A 22 8.13 12.00 4.72
C SER A 22 8.38 10.71 3.95
N THR A 23 9.47 10.01 4.23
CA THR A 23 9.76 8.69 3.64
C THR A 23 8.79 7.62 4.14
N SER A 24 8.43 7.62 5.43
CA SER A 24 7.42 6.71 5.98
C SER A 24 6.04 6.93 5.35
N LEU A 25 5.65 8.20 5.17
CA LEU A 25 4.39 8.55 4.48
C LEU A 25 4.41 8.15 3.00
N LEU A 26 5.57 8.25 2.34
CA LEU A 26 5.73 7.79 0.95
C LEU A 26 5.49 6.28 0.87
N ILE A 27 6.17 5.52 1.72
CA ILE A 27 6.02 4.05 1.79
C ILE A 27 4.56 3.69 2.04
N ALA A 28 3.92 4.28 3.05
CA ALA A 28 2.51 4.04 3.35
C ALA A 28 1.58 4.35 2.15
N SER A 29 1.83 5.45 1.44
CA SER A 29 1.05 5.86 0.27
C SER A 29 1.20 4.87 -0.89
N VAL A 30 2.43 4.39 -1.15
CA VAL A 30 2.71 3.39 -2.19
C VAL A 30 2.00 2.07 -1.88
N TYR A 31 2.16 1.53 -0.67
CA TYR A 31 1.52 0.27 -0.27
C TYR A 31 -0.01 0.37 -0.26
N HIS A 32 -0.58 1.52 0.13
CA HIS A 32 -2.01 1.77 0.03
C HIS A 32 -2.50 1.76 -1.43
N GLN A 33 -1.76 2.39 -2.35
CA GLN A 33 -2.12 2.41 -3.76
C GLN A 33 -2.09 1.00 -4.37
N VAL A 34 -1.04 0.22 -4.05
CA VAL A 34 -0.93 -1.19 -4.44
C VAL A 34 -2.11 -2.00 -3.91
N TYR A 35 -2.49 -1.79 -2.64
CA TYR A 35 -3.64 -2.45 -2.03
C TYR A 35 -4.93 -2.18 -2.78
N MET A 36 -5.24 -0.91 -3.03
CA MET A 36 -6.51 -0.51 -3.65
C MET A 36 -6.62 -1.01 -5.09
N PHE A 37 -5.52 -0.94 -5.87
CA PHE A 37 -5.49 -1.46 -7.24
C PHE A 37 -5.81 -2.96 -7.29
N HIS A 38 -5.11 -3.78 -6.49
CA HIS A 38 -5.35 -5.22 -6.48
C HIS A 38 -6.68 -5.58 -5.82
N LYS A 39 -7.17 -4.79 -4.86
CA LYS A 39 -8.50 -4.97 -4.29
C LYS A 39 -9.56 -4.86 -5.37
N GLU A 40 -9.49 -3.86 -6.25
CA GLU A 40 -10.44 -3.72 -7.37
C GLU A 40 -10.40 -4.96 -8.27
N ILE A 41 -9.20 -5.42 -8.66
CA ILE A 41 -9.05 -6.66 -9.45
C ILE A 41 -9.66 -7.88 -8.72
N LEU A 42 -9.35 -8.08 -7.44
CA LEU A 42 -9.87 -9.23 -6.69
C LEU A 42 -11.39 -9.18 -6.52
N LEU A 43 -11.97 -7.97 -6.39
CA LEU A 43 -13.41 -7.79 -6.34
C LEU A 43 -14.09 -8.13 -7.67
N ASP A 44 -13.44 -7.82 -8.79
CA ASP A 44 -13.97 -8.05 -10.14
C ASP A 44 -13.86 -9.52 -10.57
N TYR A 45 -12.76 -10.21 -10.22
CA TYR A 45 -12.45 -11.55 -10.74
C TYR A 45 -12.73 -12.71 -9.77
N VAL A 46 -12.81 -12.48 -8.46
CA VAL A 46 -13.05 -13.57 -7.49
C VAL A 46 -14.52 -13.58 -7.08
N HIS A 47 -15.31 -14.44 -7.69
CA HIS A 47 -16.76 -14.48 -7.46
C HIS A 47 -17.19 -15.22 -6.18
N HIS A 48 -16.35 -16.13 -5.67
CA HIS A 48 -16.65 -16.81 -4.40
C HIS A 48 -16.36 -15.91 -3.20
N ASP A 49 -17.40 -15.60 -2.42
CA ASP A 49 -17.32 -14.68 -1.28
C ASP A 49 -16.25 -15.06 -0.25
N ILE A 50 -16.20 -16.34 0.12
CA ILE A 50 -15.25 -16.85 1.11
C ILE A 50 -13.83 -16.70 0.58
N THR A 51 -13.58 -17.15 -0.66
CA THR A 51 -12.27 -17.07 -1.31
C THR A 51 -11.80 -15.62 -1.46
N ARG A 52 -12.69 -14.72 -1.86
CA ARG A 52 -12.41 -13.29 -2.01
C ARG A 52 -12.02 -12.65 -0.69
N LYS A 53 -12.73 -12.94 0.40
CA LYS A 53 -12.39 -12.44 1.75
C LYS A 53 -11.02 -12.92 2.19
N TRP A 54 -10.73 -14.22 2.04
CA TRP A 54 -9.43 -14.78 2.39
C TRP A 54 -8.31 -14.20 1.53
N ALA A 55 -8.50 -14.06 0.22
CA ALA A 55 -7.53 -13.44 -0.68
C ALA A 55 -7.18 -12.01 -0.24
N LEU A 56 -8.19 -11.20 0.12
CA LEU A 56 -7.97 -9.83 0.60
C LEU A 56 -7.23 -9.81 1.96
N ILE A 57 -7.52 -10.73 2.88
CA ILE A 57 -6.84 -10.82 4.18
C ILE A 57 -5.37 -11.19 3.98
N TYR A 58 -5.09 -12.25 3.22
CA TYR A 58 -3.71 -12.68 2.96
C TYR A 58 -2.92 -11.60 2.23
N PHE A 59 -3.53 -10.94 1.26
CA PHE A 59 -2.89 -9.85 0.55
C PHE A 59 -2.57 -8.67 1.48
N LYS A 60 -3.47 -8.31 2.40
CA LYS A 60 -3.19 -7.26 3.39
C LYS A 60 -2.05 -7.63 4.33
N LEU A 61 -1.97 -8.88 4.78
CA LEU A 61 -0.85 -9.37 5.61
C LEU A 61 0.48 -9.32 4.85
N LEU A 62 0.49 -9.74 3.58
CA LEU A 62 1.66 -9.68 2.72
C LEU A 62 2.16 -8.23 2.57
N LEU A 63 1.26 -7.29 2.25
CA LEU A 63 1.62 -5.87 2.15
C LEU A 63 2.15 -5.30 3.46
N LEU A 64 1.62 -5.74 4.61
CA LEU A 64 2.11 -5.29 5.92
C LEU A 64 3.55 -5.77 6.18
N VAL A 65 3.87 -7.03 5.86
CA VAL A 65 5.22 -7.59 6.00
C VAL A 65 6.19 -6.83 5.09
N MET A 66 5.84 -6.65 3.82
CA MET A 66 6.69 -5.93 2.86
C MET A 66 6.87 -4.45 3.25
N ALA A 67 5.83 -3.78 3.74
CA ALA A 67 5.92 -2.41 4.24
C ALA A 67 6.87 -2.31 5.43
N LYS A 68 6.77 -3.25 6.39
CA LYS A 68 7.70 -3.34 7.53
C LYS A 68 9.15 -3.49 7.06
N ASP A 69 9.41 -4.42 6.15
CA ASP A 69 10.75 -4.66 5.63
C ASP A 69 11.30 -3.46 4.85
N THR A 70 10.43 -2.76 4.10
CA THR A 70 10.78 -1.51 3.41
C THR A 70 11.15 -0.42 4.41
N MET A 71 10.42 -0.27 5.51
CA MET A 71 10.74 0.72 6.54
C MET A 71 12.08 0.42 7.23
N VAL A 72 12.39 -0.85 7.49
CA VAL A 72 13.69 -1.28 8.03
C VAL A 72 14.82 -0.98 7.04
N TYR A 73 14.61 -1.26 5.74
CA TYR A 73 15.60 -0.97 4.70
C TYR A 73 16.00 0.51 4.64
N PHE A 74 15.05 1.41 4.89
CA PHE A 74 15.28 2.85 4.91
C PHE A 74 15.70 3.41 6.28
N ASP A 75 15.98 2.56 7.27
CA ASP A 75 16.41 2.94 8.62
C ASP A 75 15.46 3.97 9.27
N LEU A 76 14.15 3.74 9.11
CA LEU A 76 13.12 4.69 9.55
C LEU A 76 12.74 4.55 11.04
N PHE A 77 13.45 3.70 11.79
CA PHE A 77 13.20 3.36 13.19
C PHE A 77 14.47 3.43 14.05
#